data_AF-Q9AR95-F1
#
_entry.id   AF-Q9AR95-F1
#
_cell.length_a   1.000
_cell.length_b   1.000
_cell.length_c   1.000
_cell.angle_alpha   90.00
_cell.angle_beta   90.00
_cell.angle_gamma   90.00
#
_symmetry.space_group_name_H-M   'P 1'
#
loop_
_entity.id
_entity.type
_entity.pdbx_description
1 polymer ?
#
loop_
_entity_poly.entity_id
_entity_poly.type
_entity_poly.pdbx_seq_one_letter_code
_entity_poly.pdbx_strand_id
1 'polypeptide(L)'
;LLVLDDVWEDSRSKWEELRNALSCNSPGSKILVTTRKGEVSRALGCIEDDVLLIGKMSEDVCRAIFTQVAFNGWNANEKERVESLCIDAVAKCDGLPLAFSS
;
A
#
# COMPACT_ATOMS: atom_id res chain seq x y z
N LEU A 1 -10.58 10.34 -12.39
CA LEU A 1 -10.20 9.30 -11.39
C LEU A 1 -10.62 9.82 -10.02
N LEU A 2 -11.44 9.06 -9.31
CA LEU A 2 -11.78 9.30 -7.90
C LEU A 2 -11.00 8.29 -7.06
N VAL A 3 -10.36 8.75 -5.99
CA VAL A 3 -9.63 7.87 -5.06
C VAL A 3 -10.31 7.95 -3.70
N LEU A 4 -10.67 6.80 -3.15
CA LEU A 4 -11.25 6.66 -1.82
C LEU A 4 -10.25 5.86 -0.98
N ASP A 5 -9.66 6.54 0.01
CA ASP A 5 -8.58 5.97 0.82
C ASP A 5 -9.12 5.41 2.15
N ASP A 6 -8.55 4.28 2.60
CA ASP A 6 -8.86 3.59 3.87
C ASP A 6 -10.36 3.34 4.13
N VAL A 7 -11.06 2.79 3.14
CA VAL A 7 -12.52 2.58 3.21
C VAL A 7 -12.86 1.30 3.99
N TRP A 8 -13.86 1.39 4.88
CA TRP A 8 -14.37 0.27 5.69
C TRP A 8 -15.80 -0.17 5.36
N GLU A 9 -16.50 0.61 4.54
CA GLU A 9 -17.91 0.41 4.18
C GLU A 9 -18.09 -0.77 3.21
N ASP A 10 -18.82 -1.79 3.63
CA ASP A 10 -19.11 -3.01 2.88
C ASP A 10 -20.60 -3.19 2.57
N SER A 11 -21.44 -2.17 2.80
CA SER A 11 -22.81 -2.17 2.32
C SER A 11 -22.87 -1.95 0.80
N ARG A 12 -23.34 -2.97 0.10
CA ARG A 12 -23.62 -2.91 -1.34
C ARG A 12 -24.58 -1.77 -1.71
N SER A 13 -25.60 -1.50 -0.89
CA SER A 13 -26.58 -0.45 -1.20
C SER A 13 -25.96 0.94 -1.22
N LYS A 14 -25.05 1.24 -0.30
CA LYS A 14 -24.33 2.53 -0.26
C LYS A 14 -23.40 2.70 -1.45
N TRP A 15 -22.76 1.62 -1.90
CA TRP A 15 -21.94 1.66 -3.11
C TRP A 15 -22.78 1.85 -4.38
N GLU A 16 -23.97 1.26 -4.45
CA GLU A 16 -24.93 1.48 -5.54
C GLU A 16 -25.43 2.94 -5.55
N GLU A 17 -25.74 3.52 -4.39
CA GLU A 17 -26.08 4.95 -4.25
C GLU A 17 -24.96 5.85 -4.77
N LEU A 18 -23.70 5.58 -4.39
CA LEU A 18 -22.54 6.33 -4.89
C LEU A 18 -22.39 6.19 -6.40
N ARG A 19 -22.52 4.98 -6.95
CA ARG A 19 -22.46 4.75 -8.41
C ARG A 19 -23.54 5.52 -9.15
N ASN A 20 -24.75 5.56 -8.61
CA ASN A 20 -25.87 6.32 -9.16
C ASN A 20 -25.62 7.82 -9.09
N ALA A 21 -25.04 8.33 -8.00
CA ALA A 21 -24.63 9.73 -7.90
C ALA A 21 -23.54 10.10 -8.92
N LEU A 22 -22.72 9.12 -9.35
CA LEU A 22 -21.67 9.25 -10.36
C LEU A 22 -22.13 8.82 -11.76
N SER A 23 -23.44 8.72 -12.01
CA SER A 23 -24.03 8.21 -13.26
C SER A 23 -23.76 9.07 -14.50
N CYS A 24 -23.40 10.35 -14.35
CA CYS A 24 -22.95 11.22 -15.44
C CYS A 24 -21.50 10.98 -15.88
N ASN A 25 -20.94 9.78 -15.64
CA ASN A 25 -19.55 9.51 -15.92
C ASN A 25 -19.27 9.49 -17.43
N SER A 26 -18.16 10.12 -17.83
CA SER A 26 -17.62 9.97 -19.17
C SER A 26 -16.92 8.62 -19.32
N PRO A 27 -16.90 8.03 -20.53
CA PRO A 27 -16.09 6.85 -20.80
C PRO A 27 -14.64 7.02 -20.30
N GLY A 28 -14.15 6.05 -19.55
CA GLY A 28 -12.81 6.08 -18.95
C GLY A 28 -12.76 6.61 -17.50
N SER A 29 -13.90 6.99 -16.91
CA SER A 29 -13.99 7.28 -15.47
C SER A 29 -13.66 6.04 -14.64
N LYS A 30 -12.85 6.22 -13.59
CA LYS A 30 -12.39 5.16 -12.69
C LYS A 30 -12.53 5.58 -11.23
N ILE A 31 -12.84 4.63 -10.37
CA ILE A 31 -12.78 4.75 -8.90
C ILE A 31 -11.69 3.79 -8.43
N LEU A 32 -10.73 4.29 -7.67
CA LEU A 32 -9.71 3.50 -6.99
C LEU A 32 -10.03 3.52 -5.48
N VAL A 33 -10.12 2.34 -4.87
CA VAL A 33 -10.40 2.21 -3.44
C VAL A 33 -9.22 1.49 -2.78
N THR A 34 -8.70 2.06 -1.70
CA THR A 34 -7.77 1.35 -0.81
C THR A 34 -8.54 0.92 0.45
N THR A 35 -8.29 -0.30 0.90
CA THR A 35 -8.99 -0.88 2.06
C THR A 35 -8.16 -2.00 2.66
N ARG A 36 -8.32 -2.22 3.97
CA ARG A 36 -7.78 -3.37 4.69
C ARG A 36 -8.80 -4.51 4.83
N LYS A 37 -10.03 -4.30 4.35
CA LYS A 37 -11.19 -5.18 4.54
C LYS A 37 -11.62 -5.75 3.18
N GLY A 38 -11.36 -7.03 2.95
CA GLY A 38 -11.64 -7.70 1.67
C GLY A 38 -13.13 -7.73 1.30
N GLU A 39 -14.04 -7.62 2.28
CA GLU A 39 -15.49 -7.54 2.06
C GLU A 39 -15.88 -6.31 1.22
N VAL A 40 -15.10 -5.23 1.30
CA VAL A 40 -15.35 -3.99 0.55
C VAL A 40 -15.25 -4.23 -0.96
N SER A 41 -14.30 -5.05 -1.43
CA SER A 41 -14.18 -5.36 -2.86
C SER A 41 -15.38 -6.16 -3.37
N ARG A 42 -15.92 -7.08 -2.56
CA ARG A 42 -17.15 -7.83 -2.88
C ARG A 42 -18.36 -6.90 -2.93
N ALA A 43 -18.46 -5.96 -1.99
CA ALA A 43 -19.55 -4.97 -1.95
C ALA A 43 -19.52 -4.03 -3.16
N LEU A 44 -18.32 -3.69 -3.65
CA LEU A 44 -18.11 -2.95 -4.89
C LEU A 44 -18.46 -3.73 -6.15
N GLY A 45 -18.57 -5.06 -6.07
CA GLY A 45 -18.78 -5.94 -7.23
C GLY A 45 -17.52 -6.10 -8.10
N CYS A 46 -16.34 -5.92 -7.53
CA CYS A 46 -15.07 -6.17 -8.20
C CYS A 46 -14.90 -7.66 -8.52
N ILE A 47 -14.36 -7.96 -9.70
CA ILE A 47 -13.85 -9.31 -10.03
C ILE A 47 -12.38 -9.44 -9.60
N GLU A 48 -11.81 -10.65 -9.70
CA GLU A 48 -10.41 -10.89 -9.28
C GLU A 48 -9.42 -9.96 -9.99
N ASP A 49 -9.61 -9.69 -11.28
CA ASP A 49 -8.75 -8.80 -12.08
C ASP A 49 -8.83 -7.32 -11.66
N ASP A 50 -9.88 -6.91 -10.91
CA ASP A 50 -10.04 -5.55 -10.40
C ASP A 50 -9.33 -5.34 -9.05
N VAL A 51 -8.92 -6.42 -8.37
CA VAL A 51 -8.40 -6.38 -7.00
C VAL A 51 -6.90 -6.59 -6.97
N LEU A 52 -6.18 -5.55 -6.53
CA LEU A 52 -4.75 -5.65 -6.26
C LEU A 52 -4.50 -5.97 -4.78
N LEU A 53 -4.09 -7.20 -4.48
CA LEU A 53 -3.61 -7.56 -3.14
C LEU A 53 -2.18 -7.05 -2.95
N ILE A 54 -2.01 -6.10 -2.04
CA ILE A 54 -0.69 -5.56 -1.69
C ILE A 54 -0.02 -6.52 -0.72
N GLY A 55 1.01 -7.22 -1.21
CA GLY A 55 1.83 -8.14 -0.44
C GLY A 55 2.95 -7.46 0.36
N LYS A 56 3.76 -8.29 1.02
CA LYS A 56 5.00 -7.87 1.67
C LYS A 56 6.07 -7.52 0.64
N MET A 57 6.96 -6.61 0.99
CA MET A 57 8.16 -6.36 0.21
C MET A 57 9.22 -7.44 0.43
N SER A 58 10.01 -7.70 -0.60
CA SER A 58 11.21 -8.53 -0.48
C SER A 58 12.24 -7.89 0.44
N GLU A 59 13.06 -8.70 1.10
CA GLU A 59 14.11 -8.23 2.01
C GLU A 59 15.06 -7.21 1.35
N ASP A 60 15.43 -7.43 0.08
CA ASP A 60 16.31 -6.52 -0.67
C ASP A 60 15.72 -5.11 -0.82
N VAL A 61 14.43 -5.03 -1.12
CA VAL A 61 13.69 -3.76 -1.24
C VAL A 61 13.58 -3.10 0.14
N CYS A 62 13.28 -3.87 1.19
CA CYS A 62 13.25 -3.37 2.56
C CYS A 62 14.59 -2.80 3.00
N ARG A 63 15.69 -3.50 2.68
CA ARG A 63 17.06 -3.05 2.96
C ARG A 63 17.38 -1.76 2.21
N ALA A 64 17.01 -1.66 0.94
CA ALA A 64 17.21 -0.45 0.15
C ALA A 64 16.47 0.76 0.75
N ILE A 65 15.18 0.60 1.10
CA ILE A 65 14.38 1.65 1.73
C ILE A 65 14.97 2.05 3.08
N PHE A 66 15.30 1.07 3.94
CA PHE A 66 15.89 1.34 5.24
C PHE A 66 17.21 2.11 5.11
N THR A 67 18.13 1.66 4.25
CA THR A 67 19.41 2.33 4.02
C THR A 67 19.21 3.75 3.49
N GLN A 68 18.21 3.96 2.62
CA GLN A 68 17.88 5.28 2.11
C GLN A 68 17.33 6.20 3.21
N VAL A 69 16.45 5.71 4.08
CA VAL A 69 15.80 6.50 5.14
C VAL A 69 16.78 6.77 6.30
N ALA A 70 17.40 5.72 6.84
CA ALA A 70 18.23 5.81 8.05
C ALA A 70 19.58 6.50 7.82
N PHE A 71 20.16 6.37 6.61
CA PHE A 71 21.49 6.89 6.30
C PHE A 71 21.47 7.99 5.25
N ASN A 72 20.35 8.71 5.16
CA ASN A 72 20.27 9.87 4.30
C ASN A 72 21.33 10.90 4.75
N GLY A 73 22.17 11.34 3.81
CA GLY A 73 23.27 12.28 4.08
C GLY A 73 24.57 11.68 4.66
N TRP A 74 24.62 10.37 4.95
CA TRP A 74 25.84 9.70 5.41
C TRP A 74 26.76 9.34 4.24
N ASN A 75 28.08 9.33 4.49
CA ASN A 75 29.06 8.88 3.51
C ASN A 75 29.22 7.35 3.48
N ALA A 76 29.94 6.83 2.48
CA ALA A 76 30.07 5.38 2.27
C ALA A 76 30.72 4.64 3.45
N ASN A 77 31.76 5.22 4.07
CA ASN A 77 32.45 4.60 5.21
C ASN A 77 31.59 4.55 6.47
N GLU A 78 30.72 5.56 6.66
CA GLU A 78 29.77 5.58 7.77
C GLU A 78 28.70 4.50 7.60
N LYS A 79 28.21 4.28 6.36
CA LYS A 79 27.23 3.24 6.04
C LYS A 79 27.80 1.83 6.23
N GLU A 80 28.99 1.57 5.70
CA GLU A 80 29.63 0.24 5.76
C GLU A 80 29.84 -0.24 7.21
N ARG A 81 30.09 0.68 8.15
CA ARG A 81 30.29 0.35 9.58
C ARG A 81 29.06 -0.18 10.29
N VAL A 82 27.86 0.17 9.82
CA VAL A 82 26.58 -0.13 10.51
C VAL A 82 25.64 -1.00 9.68
N GLU A 83 25.98 -1.25 8.41
CA GLU A 83 25.16 -2.03 7.47
C GLU A 83 24.82 -3.42 8.01
N SER A 84 25.79 -4.14 8.57
CA SER A 84 25.59 -5.48 9.14
C SER A 84 24.59 -5.49 10.30
N LEU A 85 24.64 -4.48 11.17
CA LEU A 85 23.69 -4.33 12.29
C LEU A 85 22.27 -4.04 11.81
N CYS A 86 22.14 -3.27 10.73
CA CYS A 86 20.86 -2.87 10.19
C CYS A 86 20.18 -3.95 9.37
N ILE A 87 20.94 -4.86 8.74
CA ILE A 87 20.40 -6.03 8.04
C ILE A 87 19.59 -6.90 9.01
N ASP A 88 20.12 -7.20 10.20
CA ASP A 88 19.42 -8.01 11.21
C ASP A 88 18.16 -7.32 11.75
N ALA A 89 18.15 -5.98 11.81
CA ALA A 89 16.97 -5.21 12.18
C ALA A 89 15.92 -5.25 11.06
N VAL A 90 16.34 -5.13 9.80
CA VAL A 90 15.44 -5.14 8.64
C VAL A 90 14.75 -6.49 8.48
N ALA A 91 15.46 -7.59 8.73
CA ALA A 91 14.89 -8.93 8.71
C ALA A 91 13.73 -9.12 9.71
N LYS A 92 13.74 -8.40 10.84
CA LYS A 92 12.68 -8.47 11.86
C LYS A 92 11.40 -7.74 11.47
N CYS A 93 11.45 -6.86 10.47
CA CYS A 93 10.31 -6.06 10.02
C CYS A 93 9.38 -6.79 9.04
N ASP A 94 9.71 -8.04 8.66
CA ASP A 94 8.84 -8.97 7.93
C ASP A 94 8.23 -8.37 6.64
N GLY A 95 9.03 -7.58 5.92
CA GLY A 95 8.64 -7.00 4.63
C GLY A 95 7.63 -5.86 4.71
N LEU A 96 7.30 -5.35 5.89
CA LEU A 96 6.28 -4.31 6.08
C LEU A 96 6.88 -2.89 5.95
N PRO A 97 6.54 -2.11 4.90
CA PRO A 97 7.07 -0.76 4.69
C PRO A 97 7.04 0.14 5.92
N LEU A 98 5.90 0.12 6.63
CA LEU A 98 5.64 1.01 7.75
C LEU A 98 6.59 0.77 8.94
N ALA A 99 7.17 -0.43 9.04
CA ALA A 99 8.11 -0.77 10.10
C ALA A 99 9.51 -0.15 9.90
N PHE A 100 9.79 0.42 8.71
CA PHE A 100 11.09 1.03 8.39
C PHE A 100 11.06 2.57 8.41
N SER A 101 9.88 3.17 8.56
CA SER A 101 9.65 4.62 8.42
C SER A 101 9.44 5.36 9.74
N SER A 102 9.62 4.69 10.88
CA SER A 102 9.40 5.22 12.23
C SER A 102 10.64 5.88 12.83
#